data_AF-A0A1G1YIJ2-F1
#
_entry.id   AF-A0A1G1YIJ2-F1
#
_cell.length_a   1.000
_cell.length_b   1.000
_cell.length_c   1.000
_cell.angle_alpha   90.00
_cell.angle_beta   90.00
_cell.angle_gamma   90.00
#
_symmetry.space_group_name_H-M   'P 1'
#
loop_
_entity.id
_entity.type
_entity.pdbx_description
1 polymer ?
#
loop_
_entity_poly.entity_id
_entity_poly.type
_entity_poly.pdbx_seq_one_letter_code
_entity_poly.pdbx_strand_id
1 'polypeptide(L)'
;MNKLLTLCLVHQHPKVLLGMKKRGFGAGRWNGFGGKVSLGETIEEAARREMKEEAGLELQDINKVGIIEFEFQSNPEILEVHIFKSTNFSGEPQESEEMKPQWFLVDAIPLESMWPDDKHWLPLFLAGKKFKGKFLFGKGDVILAMDLNEVEEI
;
A
#
# COMPACT_ATOMS: atom_id res chain seq x y z
N MET A 1 9.71 -5.71 18.07
CA MET A 1 8.39 -5.04 17.99
C MET A 1 8.20 -4.66 16.54
N ASN A 2 7.05 -5.01 15.97
CA ASN A 2 6.73 -4.67 14.59
C ASN A 2 6.43 -3.17 14.50
N LYS A 3 6.79 -2.57 13.38
CA LYS A 3 6.40 -1.21 13.05
C LYS A 3 5.15 -1.25 12.22
N LEU A 4 4.07 -0.70 12.78
CA LEU A 4 2.78 -0.65 12.11
C LEU A 4 2.77 0.43 11.03
N LEU A 5 2.41 0.00 9.83
CA LEU A 5 2.26 0.83 8.65
C LEU A 5 0.88 0.62 8.03
N THR A 6 0.42 1.61 7.27
CA THR A 6 -0.78 1.52 6.45
C THR A 6 -0.43 1.62 4.99
N LEU A 7 -1.27 1.02 4.15
CA LEU A 7 -1.25 1.22 2.71
C LEU A 7 -2.69 1.16 2.21
N CYS A 8 -3.15 2.20 1.53
CA CYS A 8 -4.49 2.27 0.99
C CYS A 8 -4.45 2.52 -0.51
N LEU A 9 -5.23 1.74 -1.25
CA LEU A 9 -5.46 1.93 -2.68
C LEU A 9 -6.94 2.25 -2.92
N VAL A 10 -7.18 3.31 -3.69
CA VAL A 10 -8.50 3.60 -4.24
C VAL A 10 -8.66 2.82 -5.54
N HIS A 11 -9.63 1.91 -5.57
CA HIS A 11 -9.92 1.07 -6.74
C HIS A 11 -11.36 1.31 -7.20
N GLN A 12 -11.49 2.03 -8.30
CA GLN A 12 -12.75 2.27 -9.00
C GLN A 12 -12.64 1.64 -10.39
N HIS A 13 -13.06 0.39 -10.53
CA HIS A 13 -12.91 -0.37 -11.77
C HIS A 13 -13.39 0.45 -12.99
N PRO A 14 -12.60 0.55 -14.08
CA PRO A 14 -11.39 -0.24 -14.39
C PRO A 14 -10.07 0.42 -13.96
N LYS A 15 -10.09 1.33 -12.98
CA LYS A 15 -8.92 2.12 -12.58
C LYS A 15 -8.51 1.95 -11.11
N VAL A 16 -7.22 2.11 -10.86
CA VAL A 16 -6.63 2.22 -9.53
C VAL A 16 -5.84 3.52 -9.43
N LEU A 17 -5.94 4.20 -8.29
CA LEU A 17 -5.13 5.38 -8.00
C LEU A 17 -3.83 4.95 -7.33
N LEU A 18 -2.71 5.37 -7.91
CA LEU A 18 -1.37 5.19 -7.34
C LEU A 18 -0.71 6.55 -7.17
N GLY A 19 0.30 6.64 -6.31
CA GLY A 19 1.16 7.81 -6.18
C GLY A 19 2.61 7.47 -6.51
N MET A 20 3.27 8.30 -7.32
CA MET A 20 4.72 8.23 -7.50
C MET A 20 5.37 8.87 -6.27
N LYS A 21 6.13 8.08 -5.51
CA LYS A 21 6.80 8.56 -4.32
C LYS A 21 7.99 9.45 -4.67
N LYS A 22 8.00 10.69 -4.17
CA LYS A 22 8.98 11.73 -4.52
C LYS A 22 10.18 11.75 -3.59
N ARG A 23 10.04 11.31 -2.34
CA ARG A 23 11.10 11.32 -1.33
C ARG A 23 10.99 10.16 -0.33
N GLY A 24 12.06 9.91 0.41
CA GLY A 24 12.10 8.91 1.48
C GLY A 24 12.14 7.46 1.01
N PHE A 25 11.74 6.54 1.89
CA PHE A 25 11.77 5.10 1.62
C PHE A 25 10.79 4.72 0.49
N GLY A 26 11.31 4.15 -0.60
CA GLY A 26 10.53 3.82 -1.79
C GLY A 26 10.42 4.94 -2.83
N ALA A 27 11.18 6.03 -2.72
CA ALA A 27 11.21 7.09 -3.72
C ALA A 27 11.52 6.55 -5.12
N GLY A 28 10.81 7.07 -6.13
CA GLY A 28 10.90 6.61 -7.52
C GLY A 28 10.02 5.41 -7.86
N ARG A 29 9.23 4.90 -6.90
CA ARG A 29 8.23 3.84 -7.14
C ARG A 29 6.81 4.37 -7.09
N TRP A 30 5.95 3.80 -7.93
CA TRP A 30 4.49 3.90 -7.78
C TRP A 30 4.04 3.01 -6.62
N ASN A 31 3.10 3.50 -5.81
CA ASN A 31 2.53 2.73 -4.71
C ASN A 31 1.10 3.22 -4.37
N GLY A 32 0.43 2.52 -3.45
CA GLY A 32 -0.68 3.10 -2.69
C GLY A 32 -0.22 4.21 -1.73
N PHE A 33 -1.18 4.78 -1.00
CA PHE A 33 -0.96 5.89 -0.08
C PHE A 33 -0.98 5.40 1.36
N GLY A 34 -0.04 5.83 2.20
CA GLY A 34 0.07 5.30 3.55
C GLY A 34 1.41 5.55 4.22
N GLY A 35 1.42 5.32 5.53
CA GLY A 35 2.56 5.66 6.36
C GLY A 35 2.48 5.02 7.73
N LYS A 36 3.09 5.66 8.72
CA LYS A 36 3.20 5.08 10.08
C LYS A 36 1.94 5.32 10.88
N VAL A 37 1.57 4.35 11.69
CA VAL A 37 0.52 4.53 12.71
C VAL A 37 1.12 5.29 13.91
N SER A 38 0.51 6.41 14.28
CA SER A 38 0.97 7.25 15.40
C SER A 38 0.52 6.71 16.77
N LEU A 39 1.18 7.15 17.84
CA LEU A 39 0.79 6.75 19.21
C LEU A 39 -0.62 7.26 19.53
N GLY A 40 -1.52 6.35 19.91
CA GLY A 40 -2.91 6.68 20.23
C GLY A 40 -3.84 6.76 19.00
N GLU A 41 -3.30 6.54 17.80
CA GLU A 41 -4.06 6.48 16.54
C GLU A 41 -4.40 5.03 16.21
N THR A 42 -5.63 4.77 15.76
CA THR A 42 -5.99 3.45 15.21
C THR A 42 -5.38 3.28 13.82
N ILE A 43 -5.21 2.04 13.38
CA ILE A 43 -4.65 1.74 12.06
C ILE A 43 -5.53 2.31 10.93
N GLU A 44 -6.85 2.31 11.11
CA GLU A 44 -7.77 2.90 10.13
C GLU A 44 -7.66 4.44 10.10
N GLU A 45 -7.59 5.10 11.26
CA GLU A 45 -7.38 6.55 11.34
C GLU A 45 -6.09 6.96 10.64
N ALA A 46 -5.00 6.21 10.86
CA ALA A 46 -3.73 6.44 10.18
C ALA A 46 -3.88 6.31 8.65
N ALA A 47 -4.57 5.28 8.15
CA ALA A 47 -4.77 5.11 6.71
C ALA A 47 -5.57 6.27 6.09
N ARG A 48 -6.58 6.78 6.80
CA ARG A 48 -7.39 7.93 6.36
C ARG A 48 -6.60 9.23 6.39
N ARG A 49 -5.80 9.46 7.44
CA ARG A 49 -4.92 10.63 7.56
C ARG A 49 -3.90 10.66 6.42
N GLU A 50 -3.17 9.57 6.21
CA GLU A 50 -2.13 9.47 5.17
C GLU A 50 -2.72 9.67 3.77
N MET A 51 -3.90 9.09 3.48
CA MET A 51 -4.60 9.35 2.21
C MET A 51 -4.91 10.84 2.00
N LYS A 52 -5.34 11.54 3.06
CA LYS A 52 -5.62 12.97 2.99
C LYS A 52 -4.34 13.79 2.82
N GLU A 53 -3.28 13.45 3.54
CA GLU A 53 -1.98 14.14 3.50
C GLU A 53 -1.26 13.96 2.15
N GLU A 54 -1.24 12.73 1.63
CA GLU A 54 -0.47 12.38 0.44
C GLU A 54 -1.22 12.63 -0.88
N ALA A 55 -2.55 12.51 -0.90
CA ALA A 55 -3.37 12.59 -2.10
C ALA A 55 -4.50 13.64 -2.04
N GLY A 56 -4.74 14.29 -0.90
CA GLY A 56 -5.82 15.26 -0.75
C GLY A 56 -7.23 14.65 -0.71
N LEU A 57 -7.35 13.33 -0.52
CA LEU A 57 -8.62 12.61 -0.60
C LEU A 57 -9.19 12.27 0.76
N GLU A 58 -10.51 12.42 0.90
CA GLU A 58 -11.26 11.98 2.09
C GLU A 58 -12.05 10.72 1.77
N LEU A 59 -11.64 9.58 2.35
CA LEU A 59 -12.26 8.28 2.11
C LEU A 59 -13.64 8.20 2.75
N GLN A 60 -14.66 7.82 1.97
CA GLN A 60 -16.02 7.60 2.45
C GLN A 60 -16.23 6.15 2.87
N ASP A 61 -15.47 5.22 2.28
CA ASP A 61 -15.36 3.83 2.68
C ASP A 61 -13.89 3.43 2.86
N ILE A 62 -13.63 2.44 3.71
CA ILE A 62 -12.33 1.81 3.79
C ILE A 62 -12.51 0.37 4.27
N ASN A 63 -11.88 -0.57 3.59
CA ASN A 63 -11.99 -1.99 3.90
C ASN A 63 -10.60 -2.56 4.05
N LYS A 64 -10.32 -3.18 5.20
CA LYS A 64 -9.05 -3.90 5.40
C LYS A 64 -9.07 -5.19 4.58
N VAL A 65 -8.10 -5.34 3.68
CA VAL A 65 -8.02 -6.47 2.74
C VAL A 65 -6.73 -7.27 2.88
N GLY A 66 -5.69 -6.71 3.51
CA GLY A 66 -4.43 -7.42 3.64
C GLY A 66 -3.64 -7.07 4.88
N ILE A 67 -2.78 -7.99 5.29
CA ILE A 67 -1.65 -7.71 6.18
C ILE A 67 -0.42 -8.34 5.54
N ILE A 68 0.64 -7.55 5.34
CA ILE A 68 1.92 -8.07 4.86
C ILE A 68 3.03 -7.66 5.83
N GLU A 69 3.81 -8.64 6.27
CA GLU A 69 5.06 -8.40 7.00
C GLU A 69 6.24 -8.33 6.03
N PHE A 70 7.02 -7.26 6.12
CA PHE A 70 8.24 -7.07 5.35
C PHE A 70 9.46 -7.10 6.26
N GLU A 71 10.39 -7.99 5.94
CA GLU A 71 11.70 -8.09 6.55
C GLU A 71 12.77 -7.69 5.52
N PHE A 72 13.83 -7.03 5.97
CA PHE A 72 14.98 -6.68 5.13
C PHE A 72 16.24 -7.24 5.78
N GLN A 73 17.09 -7.97 5.05
CA GLN A 73 18.31 -8.57 5.64
C GLN A 73 19.21 -7.57 6.36
N SER A 74 19.20 -6.31 5.93
CA SER A 74 19.99 -5.22 6.52
C SER A 74 19.30 -4.49 7.67
N ASN A 75 18.05 -4.82 8.01
CA ASN A 75 17.27 -4.13 9.03
C ASN A 75 16.51 -5.14 9.92
N PRO A 76 16.78 -5.19 11.23
CA PRO A 76 16.08 -6.09 12.15
C PRO A 76 14.62 -5.68 12.42
N GLU A 77 14.18 -4.50 11.99
CA GLU A 77 12.80 -4.03 12.15
C GLU A 77 11.88 -4.71 11.12
N ILE A 78 10.83 -5.36 11.61
CA ILE A 78 9.74 -5.91 10.78
C ILE A 78 8.73 -4.78 10.53
N LEU A 79 8.41 -4.54 9.26
CA LEU A 79 7.35 -3.62 8.86
C LEU A 79 6.06 -4.41 8.67
N GLU A 80 5.05 -4.18 9.51
CA GLU A 80 3.73 -4.80 9.39
C GLU A 80 2.79 -3.81 8.70
N VAL A 81 2.50 -4.06 7.43
CA VAL A 81 1.70 -3.17 6.57
C VAL A 81 0.26 -3.67 6.51
N HIS A 82 -0.66 -2.83 6.96
CA HIS A 82 -2.10 -3.06 6.88
C HIS A 82 -2.64 -2.46 5.59
N ILE A 83 -3.12 -3.32 4.70
CA ILE A 83 -3.55 -2.94 3.35
C ILE A 83 -5.06 -2.75 3.32
N PHE A 84 -5.48 -1.60 2.80
CA PHE A 84 -6.85 -1.17 2.71
C PHE A 84 -7.27 -0.90 1.26
N LYS A 85 -8.53 -1.15 0.98
CA LYS A 85 -9.22 -0.80 -0.26
C LYS A 85 -10.32 0.20 0.02
N SER A 86 -10.38 1.25 -0.78
CA SER A 86 -11.53 2.16 -0.86
C SER A 86 -12.08 2.19 -2.28
N THR A 87 -13.39 2.39 -2.40
CA THR A 87 -14.09 2.57 -3.68
C THR A 87 -14.79 3.92 -3.79
N ASN A 88 -14.93 4.63 -2.67
CA ASN A 88 -15.64 5.90 -2.57
C ASN A 88 -14.86 6.91 -1.73
N PHE A 89 -14.69 8.12 -2.27
CA PHE A 89 -13.96 9.22 -1.66
C PHE A 89 -14.54 10.56 -2.12
N SER A 90 -14.18 11.63 -1.42
CA SER A 90 -14.44 13.02 -1.83
C SER A 90 -13.13 13.78 -2.02
N GLY A 91 -13.18 14.82 -2.85
CA GLY A 91 -12.02 15.60 -3.27
C GLY A 91 -11.49 15.20 -4.64
N GLU A 92 -10.42 15.86 -5.08
CA GLU A 92 -9.68 15.54 -6.31
C GLU A 92 -8.24 15.15 -5.94
N PRO A 93 -7.63 14.14 -6.58
CA PRO A 93 -6.25 13.77 -6.28
C PRO A 93 -5.29 14.94 -6.53
N GLN A 94 -4.51 15.30 -5.52
CA GLN A 94 -3.56 16.42 -5.58
C GLN A 94 -2.14 15.95 -5.30
N GLU A 95 -1.18 16.51 -6.04
CA GLU A 95 0.24 16.28 -5.78
C GLU A 95 0.65 16.95 -4.48
N SER A 96 1.28 16.17 -3.60
CA SER A 96 1.86 16.63 -2.34
C SER A 96 3.40 16.75 -2.46
N GLU A 97 4.06 17.13 -1.36
CA GLU A 97 5.53 17.04 -1.30
C GLU A 97 6.02 15.60 -1.44
N GLU A 98 5.21 14.61 -1.02
CA GLU A 98 5.62 13.22 -0.90
C GLU A 98 5.18 12.34 -2.07
N MET A 99 4.00 12.60 -2.63
CA MET A 99 3.37 11.72 -3.60
C MET A 99 2.80 12.54 -4.77
N LYS A 100 2.94 12.01 -5.98
CA LYS A 100 2.26 12.49 -7.18
C LYS A 100 1.19 11.49 -7.61
N PRO A 101 -0.11 11.73 -7.30
CA PRO A 101 -1.19 10.82 -7.66
C PRO A 101 -1.40 10.70 -9.17
N GLN A 102 -1.74 9.51 -9.64
CA GLN A 102 -2.13 9.22 -11.01
C GLN A 102 -3.04 8.00 -11.07
N TRP A 103 -4.09 8.09 -11.89
CA TRP A 103 -4.94 6.96 -12.22
C TRP A 103 -4.29 6.06 -13.27
N PHE A 104 -4.33 4.76 -13.04
CA PHE A 104 -3.92 3.73 -13.99
C PHE A 104 -5.11 2.82 -14.30
N LEU A 105 -5.23 2.37 -15.54
CA LEU A 105 -6.08 1.23 -15.86
C LEU A 105 -5.49 -0.03 -15.20
N VAL A 106 -6.35 -0.94 -14.76
CA VAL A 106 -5.92 -2.18 -14.07
C VAL A 106 -4.98 -3.03 -14.93
N ASP A 107 -5.17 -3.05 -16.25
CA ASP A 107 -4.32 -3.76 -17.22
C ASP A 107 -3.04 -2.98 -17.61
N ALA A 108 -2.90 -1.73 -17.16
CA ALA A 108 -1.78 -0.84 -17.44
C ALA A 108 -1.03 -0.41 -16.18
N ILE A 109 -1.18 -1.14 -15.08
CA ILE A 109 -0.46 -0.89 -13.83
C ILE A 109 1.05 -1.05 -14.09
N PRO A 110 1.90 -0.07 -13.71
CA PRO A 110 3.32 -0.05 -14.04
C PRO A 110 4.15 -0.91 -13.07
N LEU A 111 3.91 -2.23 -13.04
CA LEU A 111 4.51 -3.16 -12.06
C LEU A 111 6.05 -3.09 -12.01
N GLU A 112 6.72 -2.85 -13.15
CA GLU A 112 8.19 -2.71 -13.21
C GLU A 112 8.72 -1.47 -12.48
N SER A 113 7.86 -0.49 -12.21
CA SER A 113 8.17 0.73 -11.45
C SER A 113 7.48 0.74 -10.07
N MET A 114 6.99 -0.41 -9.60
CA MET A 114 6.40 -0.61 -8.28
C MET A 114 7.36 -1.39 -7.38
N TRP A 115 6.93 -1.74 -6.16
CA TRP A 115 7.72 -2.67 -5.35
C TRP A 115 7.67 -4.09 -5.94
N PRO A 116 8.76 -4.88 -5.86
CA PRO A 116 8.78 -6.21 -6.48
C PRO A 116 7.75 -7.20 -5.95
N ASP A 117 7.25 -7.00 -4.72
CA ASP A 117 6.21 -7.81 -4.11
C ASP A 117 4.80 -7.50 -4.65
N ASP A 118 4.58 -6.28 -5.17
CA ASP A 118 3.26 -5.82 -5.63
C ASP A 118 2.69 -6.72 -6.72
N LYS A 119 3.53 -7.25 -7.61
CA LYS A 119 3.12 -8.21 -8.66
C LYS A 119 2.51 -9.51 -8.11
N HIS A 120 2.77 -9.84 -6.83
CA HIS A 120 2.29 -11.06 -6.19
C HIS A 120 0.95 -10.84 -5.48
N TRP A 121 0.81 -9.77 -4.69
CA TRP A 121 -0.40 -9.54 -3.88
C TRP A 121 -1.44 -8.64 -4.57
N LEU A 122 -1.04 -7.76 -5.49
CA LEU A 122 -1.97 -6.87 -6.18
C LEU A 122 -3.03 -7.61 -7.01
N PRO A 123 -2.74 -8.75 -7.67
CA PRO A 123 -3.78 -9.56 -8.31
C PRO A 123 -4.88 -10.02 -7.34
N LEU A 124 -4.53 -10.41 -6.10
CA LEU A 124 -5.51 -10.78 -5.07
C LEU A 124 -6.35 -9.56 -4.66
N PHE A 125 -5.70 -8.41 -4.45
CA PHE A 125 -6.38 -7.14 -4.17
C PHE A 125 -7.39 -6.75 -5.27
N LEU A 126 -6.98 -6.85 -6.53
CA LEU A 126 -7.81 -6.51 -7.70
C LEU A 126 -8.99 -7.47 -7.86
N ALA A 127 -8.79 -8.76 -7.56
CA ALA A 127 -9.84 -9.78 -7.53
C ALA A 127 -10.78 -9.68 -6.32
N GLY A 128 -10.55 -8.72 -5.41
CA GLY A 128 -11.38 -8.53 -4.21
C GLY A 128 -11.16 -9.59 -3.12
N LYS A 129 -10.01 -10.27 -3.15
CA LYS A 129 -9.63 -11.27 -2.15
C LYS A 129 -8.97 -10.60 -0.95
N LYS A 130 -9.07 -11.28 0.21
CA LYS A 130 -8.29 -10.93 1.40
C LYS A 130 -7.05 -11.80 1.47
N PHE A 131 -5.96 -11.28 2.02
CA PHE A 131 -4.69 -12.01 2.05
C PHE A 131 -3.82 -11.68 3.26
N LYS A 132 -2.97 -12.64 3.64
CA LYS A 132 -1.86 -12.43 4.58
C LYS A 132 -0.57 -12.86 3.92
N GLY A 133 0.49 -12.10 4.13
CA GLY A 133 1.77 -12.42 3.51
C GLY A 133 2.97 -12.00 4.34
N LYS A 134 4.11 -12.56 3.96
CA LYS A 134 5.42 -12.25 4.50
C LYS A 134 6.45 -12.26 3.38
N PHE A 135 7.25 -11.20 3.29
CA PHE A 135 8.31 -11.08 2.29
C PHE A 135 9.63 -10.75 2.97
N LEU A 136 10.68 -11.50 2.62
CA LEU A 136 12.06 -11.21 3.01
C LEU A 136 12.81 -10.60 1.83
N PHE A 137 13.21 -9.35 1.98
CA PHE A 137 14.02 -8.62 1.00
C PHE A 137 15.51 -8.69 1.31
N GLY A 138 16.29 -8.97 0.27
CA GLY A 138 17.74 -8.92 0.25
C GLY A 138 18.28 -7.61 -0.35
N LYS A 139 19.58 -7.62 -0.67
CA LYS A 139 20.24 -6.47 -1.30
C LYS A 139 19.60 -6.14 -2.65
N GLY A 140 19.36 -4.84 -2.89
CA GLY A 140 18.77 -4.36 -4.15
C GLY A 140 17.28 -4.71 -4.29
N ASP A 141 16.58 -4.86 -3.17
CA ASP A 141 15.15 -5.19 -3.10
C ASP A 141 14.79 -6.51 -3.81
N VAL A 142 15.72 -7.47 -3.84
CA VAL A 142 15.44 -8.83 -4.33
C VAL A 142 14.65 -9.59 -3.28
N ILE A 143 13.53 -10.20 -3.67
CA ILE A 143 12.76 -11.10 -2.79
C ILE A 143 13.53 -12.41 -2.62
N LEU A 144 13.93 -12.72 -1.38
CA LEU A 144 14.65 -13.94 -1.02
C LEU A 144 13.72 -15.05 -0.54
N ALA A 145 12.63 -14.68 0.14
CA ALA A 145 11.59 -15.59 0.57
C ALA A 145 10.24 -14.86 0.54
N MET A 146 9.18 -15.62 0.28
CA MET A 146 7.81 -15.15 0.21
C MET A 146 6.89 -16.24 0.73
N ASP A 147 5.93 -15.84 1.56
CA ASP A 147 4.72 -16.58 1.88
C ASP A 147 3.53 -15.65 1.64
N LEU A 148 2.51 -16.08 0.91
CA LEU A 148 1.34 -15.27 0.58
C LEU A 148 0.13 -16.18 0.41
N ASN A 149 -0.88 -15.96 1.26
CA ASN A 149 -2.07 -16.80 1.31
C ASN A 149 -3.34 -15.95 1.20
N GLU A 150 -4.29 -16.39 0.36
CA GLU A 150 -5.67 -15.92 0.44
C GLU A 150 -6.30 -16.39 1.76
N VAL A 151 -7.08 -15.54 2.40
CA VAL A 151 -7.77 -15.82 3.67
C VAL A 151 -9.21 -15.35 3.60
N GLU A 152 -10.08 -15.92 4.44
CA GLU A 152 -11.49 -15.49 4.54
C GLU A 152 -11.63 -14.21 5.40
N GLU A 153 -10.76 -14.07 6.41
CA GLU A 153 -10.79 -12.99 7.41
C GLU A 153 -9.38 -12.47 7.72
N ILE A 154 -9.28 -11.20 8.12
CA ILE A 154 -8.03 -10.48 8.37
C ILE A 154 -7.82 -10.25 9.86
#